data_AF-N6V2M3-F1
#
_entry.id   AF-N6V2M3-F1
#
_cell.length_a   1.000
_cell.length_b   1.000
_cell.length_c   1.000
_cell.angle_alpha   90.00
_cell.angle_beta   90.00
_cell.angle_gamma   90.00
#
_symmetry.space_group_name_H-M   'P 1'
#
loop_
_entity.id
_entity.type
_entity.pdbx_description
1 polymer ?
#
loop_
_entity_poly.entity_id
_entity_poly.type
_entity_poly.pdbx_seq_one_letter_code
_entity_poly.pdbx_strand_id
1 'polypeptide(L)'
;MTYPTLVEIKLEKDKLFEIGENKVNELLKIRTKLETLRKNNGDIDEIIALEDKENQLISEISKIDLMIKILEIVEFIIESGLFEKYLDILEKNIEYDELLDIVVKNNLCVKKTCLEIYKRLGLNDKNILKNIEALEECEEDHEEPTYIKNIIRRINNLKSKICDEGNNEKGRES
;
A
#
# COMPACT_ATOMS: atom_id res chain seq x y z
N MET A 1 7.35 -22.46 7.46
CA MET A 1 7.65 -21.35 8.40
C MET A 1 6.59 -21.33 9.48
N THR A 2 6.88 -20.84 10.68
CA THR A 2 5.88 -20.68 11.76
C THR A 2 5.13 -19.35 11.57
N TYR A 3 3.84 -19.33 11.93
CA TYR A 3 3.09 -18.08 12.00
C TYR A 3 3.74 -17.10 12.99
N PRO A 4 3.80 -15.80 12.67
CA PRO A 4 4.24 -14.81 13.63
C PRO A 4 3.21 -14.70 14.76
N THR A 5 3.71 -14.49 15.96
CA THR A 5 2.89 -14.20 17.13
C THR A 5 2.23 -12.82 17.00
N LEU A 6 1.12 -12.62 17.71
CA LEU A 6 0.46 -11.31 17.79
C LEU A 6 1.43 -10.19 18.25
N VAL A 7 2.36 -10.53 19.16
CA VAL A 7 3.39 -9.60 19.63
C VAL A 7 4.36 -9.23 18.50
N GLU A 8 4.81 -10.20 17.70
CA GLU A 8 5.69 -9.93 16.55
C GLU A 8 5.00 -9.08 15.48
N ILE A 9 3.71 -9.33 15.22
CA ILE A 9 2.91 -8.51 14.27
C ILE A 9 2.83 -7.07 14.76
N LYS A 10 2.47 -6.84 16.03
CA LYS A 10 2.38 -5.50 16.63
C LYS A 10 3.73 -4.77 16.60
N LEU A 11 4.81 -5.46 16.97
CA LEU A 11 6.16 -4.91 16.91
C LEU A 11 6.57 -4.53 15.48
N GLU A 12 6.21 -5.33 14.48
CA GLU A 12 6.54 -5.03 13.08
C GLU A 12 5.72 -3.84 12.56
N LYS A 13 4.44 -3.74 12.93
CA LYS A 13 3.62 -2.56 12.63
C LYS A 13 4.25 -1.29 13.22
N ASP A 14 4.66 -1.31 14.50
CA ASP A 14 5.27 -0.16 15.15
C ASP A 14 6.54 0.30 14.43
N LYS A 15 7.40 -0.63 14.00
CA LYS A 15 8.57 -0.29 13.17
C LYS A 15 8.18 0.32 11.83
N LEU A 16 7.16 -0.22 11.16
CA LEU A 16 6.69 0.32 9.89
C LEU A 16 6.13 1.73 10.05
N PHE A 17 5.41 2.03 11.14
CA PHE A 17 4.99 3.39 11.48
C PHE A 17 6.19 4.31 11.67
N GLU A 18 7.19 3.92 12.46
CA GLU A 18 8.40 4.74 12.68
C GLU A 18 9.15 5.02 11.36
N ILE A 19 9.32 4.00 10.51
CA ILE A 19 9.95 4.16 9.19
C ILE A 19 9.10 5.08 8.31
N GLY A 20 7.78 4.91 8.32
CA GLY A 20 6.82 5.71 7.56
C GLY A 20 6.86 7.19 7.96
N GLU A 21 6.82 7.49 9.26
CA GLU A 21 6.91 8.85 9.79
C GLU A 21 8.22 9.53 9.38
N ASN A 22 9.35 8.82 9.48
CA ASN A 22 10.65 9.33 9.06
C ASN A 22 10.67 9.70 7.57
N LYS A 23 10.08 8.85 6.71
CA LYS A 23 9.98 9.13 5.26
C LYS A 23 9.02 10.27 4.94
N VAL A 24 7.90 10.40 5.64
CA VAL A 24 6.99 11.54 5.51
C VAL A 24 7.70 12.84 5.88
N ASN A 25 8.47 12.84 6.97
CA ASN A 25 9.27 14.00 7.38
C ASN A 25 10.34 14.36 6.34
N GLU A 26 10.97 13.37 5.70
CA GLU A 26 11.90 13.60 4.58
C GLU A 26 11.19 14.20 3.36
N LEU A 27 10.03 13.65 2.99
CA LEU A 27 9.18 14.15 1.90
C LEU A 27 8.79 15.62 2.11
N LEU A 28 8.40 15.98 3.35
CA LEU A 28 8.08 17.37 3.69
C LEU A 28 9.28 18.31 3.48
N LYS A 29 10.48 17.90 3.91
CA LYS A 29 11.72 18.68 3.69
C LYS A 29 12.00 18.88 2.20
N ILE A 30 11.83 17.85 1.37
CA ILE A 30 12.01 17.93 -0.08
C ILE A 30 11.00 18.90 -0.70
N ARG A 31 9.72 18.80 -0.31
CA ARG A 31 8.65 19.69 -0.80
C ARG A 31 8.93 21.15 -0.47
N THR A 32 9.35 21.45 0.76
CA THR A 32 9.74 22.81 1.16
C THR A 32 10.92 23.33 0.33
N LYS A 33 11.92 22.47 0.06
CA LYS A 33 13.08 22.84 -0.78
C LYS A 33 12.66 23.11 -2.22
N LEU A 34 11.84 22.23 -2.82
CA LEU A 34 11.28 22.40 -4.17
C LEU A 34 10.50 23.71 -4.30
N GLU A 35 9.65 24.03 -3.32
CA GLU A 35 8.87 25.27 -3.32
C GLU A 35 9.79 26.51 -3.31
N THR A 36 10.84 26.47 -2.50
CA THR A 36 11.83 27.56 -2.41
C THR A 36 12.58 27.74 -3.73
N LEU A 37 13.06 26.65 -4.33
CA LEU A 37 13.78 26.69 -5.61
C LEU A 37 12.88 27.22 -6.74
N ARG A 38 11.62 26.74 -6.82
CA ARG A 38 10.66 27.20 -7.84
C ARG A 38 10.33 28.69 -7.70
N LYS A 39 10.23 29.21 -6.47
CA LYS A 39 9.99 30.64 -6.22
C LYS A 39 11.18 31.53 -6.61
N ASN A 40 12.39 31.00 -6.51
CA ASN A 40 13.63 31.76 -6.71
C ASN A 40 14.24 31.56 -8.11
N ASN A 41 13.53 30.94 -9.06
CA ASN A 41 14.08 30.51 -10.35
C ASN A 41 15.37 29.69 -10.18
N GLY A 42 15.34 28.75 -9.25
CA GLY A 42 16.45 27.85 -8.93
C GLY A 42 16.83 26.94 -10.10
N ASP A 43 17.96 26.25 -9.94
CA ASP A 43 18.51 25.35 -10.94
C ASP A 43 17.50 24.27 -11.36
N ILE A 44 17.25 24.17 -12.66
CA ILE A 44 16.29 23.22 -13.24
C ILE A 44 16.75 21.79 -12.97
N ASP A 45 18.05 21.51 -13.04
CA ASP A 45 18.58 20.17 -12.82
C ASP A 45 18.40 19.73 -11.36
N GLU A 46 18.59 20.66 -10.41
CA GLU A 46 18.32 20.41 -8.99
C GLU A 46 16.83 20.17 -8.72
N ILE A 47 15.94 20.90 -9.40
CA ILE A 47 14.49 20.71 -9.30
C ILE A 47 14.11 19.31 -9.79
N ILE A 48 14.60 18.88 -10.96
CA ILE A 48 14.30 17.56 -11.52
C ILE A 48 14.78 16.45 -10.57
N ALA A 49 16.00 16.55 -10.05
CA ALA A 49 16.53 15.56 -9.11
C ALA A 49 15.70 15.44 -7.82
N LEU A 50 15.19 16.57 -7.32
CA LEU A 50 14.31 16.58 -6.13
C LEU A 50 12.91 16.03 -6.43
N GLU A 51 12.36 16.27 -7.62
CA GLU A 51 11.09 15.69 -8.06
C GLU A 51 11.18 14.16 -8.20
N ASP A 52 12.28 13.64 -8.74
CA ASP A 52 12.53 12.21 -8.81
C ASP A 52 12.62 11.59 -7.41
N LYS A 53 13.32 12.26 -6.49
CA LYS A 53 13.40 11.82 -5.09
C LYS A 53 12.04 11.88 -4.38
N GLU A 54 11.24 12.92 -4.64
CA GLU A 54 9.87 13.01 -4.14
C GLU A 54 9.04 11.81 -4.61
N ASN A 55 9.09 11.47 -5.90
CA ASN A 55 8.35 10.34 -6.46
C ASN A 55 8.78 8.99 -5.86
N GLN A 56 10.08 8.80 -5.63
CA GLN A 56 10.61 7.61 -4.97
C GLN A 56 10.07 7.48 -3.54
N LEU A 57 10.11 8.57 -2.75
CA LEU A 57 9.58 8.56 -1.38
C LEU A 57 8.08 8.31 -1.34
N ILE A 58 7.30 8.91 -2.24
CA ILE A 58 5.85 8.63 -2.34
C ILE A 58 5.62 7.13 -2.57
N SER A 59 6.35 6.52 -3.50
CA SER A 59 6.23 5.08 -3.77
C SER A 59 6.58 4.23 -2.55
N GLU A 60 7.64 4.58 -1.83
CA GLU A 60 8.05 3.87 -0.61
C GLU A 60 7.03 4.01 0.52
N ILE A 61 6.49 5.22 0.74
CA ILE A 61 5.45 5.47 1.74
C ILE A 61 4.19 4.67 1.40
N SER A 62 3.77 4.62 0.13
CA SER A 62 2.61 3.81 -0.28
C SER A 62 2.82 2.31 -0.04
N LYS A 63 4.05 1.79 -0.22
CA LYS A 63 4.35 0.39 0.12
C LYS A 63 4.26 0.13 1.62
N ILE A 64 4.76 1.06 2.44
CA ILE A 64 4.67 0.96 3.90
C ILE A 64 3.22 0.98 4.36
N ASP A 65 2.41 1.91 3.86
CA ASP A 65 0.96 1.99 4.16
C ASP A 65 0.24 0.67 3.82
N LEU A 66 0.53 0.10 2.64
CA LEU A 66 -0.02 -1.19 2.24
C LEU A 66 0.38 -2.31 3.22
N MET A 67 1.65 -2.38 3.61
CA MET A 67 2.13 -3.40 4.55
C MET A 67 1.47 -3.25 5.92
N ILE A 68 1.31 -2.02 6.42
CA ILE A 68 0.62 -1.75 7.70
C ILE A 68 -0.82 -2.25 7.62
N LYS A 69 -1.57 -1.91 6.57
CA LYS A 69 -2.97 -2.36 6.39
C LYS A 69 -3.10 -3.87 6.32
N ILE A 70 -2.17 -4.55 5.64
CA ILE A 70 -2.15 -6.01 5.62
C ILE A 70 -1.98 -6.55 7.05
N LEU A 71 -1.02 -6.03 7.81
CA LEU A 71 -0.77 -6.47 9.19
C LEU A 71 -1.94 -6.16 10.13
N GLU A 72 -2.65 -5.04 9.95
CA GLU A 72 -3.87 -4.71 10.71
C GLU A 72 -4.98 -5.77 10.53
N ILE A 73 -5.14 -6.29 9.31
CA ILE A 73 -6.15 -7.31 9.03
C ILE A 73 -5.71 -8.66 9.60
N VAL A 74 -4.43 -9.01 9.49
CA VAL A 74 -3.89 -10.22 10.10
C VAL A 74 -4.02 -10.17 11.63
N GLU A 75 -3.67 -9.03 12.24
CA GLU A 75 -3.87 -8.76 13.66
C GLU A 75 -5.33 -8.95 14.04
N PHE A 76 -6.27 -8.39 13.28
CA PHE A 76 -7.70 -8.58 13.52
C PHE A 76 -8.11 -10.06 13.48
N ILE A 77 -7.63 -10.83 12.50
CA ILE A 77 -7.97 -12.26 12.36
C ILE A 77 -7.53 -13.04 13.60
N ILE A 78 -6.37 -12.71 14.16
CA ILE A 78 -5.80 -13.38 15.33
C ILE A 78 -6.45 -12.87 16.63
N GLU A 79 -6.66 -11.56 16.78
CA GLU A 79 -7.09 -10.92 18.04
C GLU A 79 -8.60 -10.87 18.24
N SER A 80 -9.40 -10.88 17.16
CA SER A 80 -10.87 -10.77 17.24
C SER A 80 -11.57 -11.94 17.95
N GLY A 81 -10.86 -13.05 18.16
CA GLY A 81 -11.43 -14.30 18.67
C GLY A 81 -12.36 -15.01 17.69
N LEU A 82 -12.57 -14.46 16.48
CA LEU A 82 -13.51 -14.99 15.50
C LEU A 82 -13.14 -16.41 15.05
N PHE A 83 -11.83 -16.68 14.94
CA PHE A 83 -11.28 -18.00 14.62
C PHE A 83 -10.55 -18.66 15.79
N GLU A 84 -10.74 -18.22 17.05
CA GLU A 84 -9.92 -18.66 18.20
C GLU A 84 -9.81 -20.18 18.31
N LYS A 85 -10.94 -20.89 18.30
CA LYS A 85 -10.97 -22.37 18.37
C LYS A 85 -10.55 -23.09 17.09
N TYR A 86 -10.29 -22.33 16.03
CA TYR A 86 -9.86 -22.81 14.71
C TYR A 86 -8.46 -22.32 14.34
N LEU A 87 -7.74 -21.62 15.22
CA LEU A 87 -6.44 -21.05 14.91
C LEU A 87 -5.43 -22.13 14.52
N ASP A 88 -5.38 -23.24 15.29
CA ASP A 88 -4.58 -24.42 14.97
C ASP A 88 -4.91 -25.02 13.59
N ILE A 89 -6.16 -24.93 13.16
CA ILE A 89 -6.62 -25.45 11.87
C ILE A 89 -6.24 -24.46 10.77
N LEU A 90 -6.37 -23.16 11.02
CA LEU A 90 -5.95 -22.10 10.12
C LEU A 90 -4.45 -22.23 9.81
N GLU A 91 -3.61 -22.25 10.84
CA GLU A 91 -2.15 -22.29 10.70
C GLU A 91 -1.64 -23.55 9.99
N LYS A 92 -2.38 -24.67 10.10
CA LYS A 92 -2.04 -25.93 9.42
C LYS A 92 -2.45 -25.97 7.95
N ASN A 93 -3.50 -25.24 7.56
CA ASN A 93 -4.10 -25.34 6.23
C ASN A 93 -3.78 -24.15 5.33
N ILE A 94 -3.41 -23.01 5.91
CA ILE A 94 -3.08 -21.79 5.16
C ILE A 94 -1.71 -21.34 5.64
N GLU A 95 -0.71 -21.32 4.76
CA GLU A 95 0.60 -20.78 5.12
C GLU A 95 0.52 -19.27 5.35
N TYR A 96 1.44 -18.71 6.14
CA TYR A 96 1.39 -17.27 6.45
C TYR A 96 1.46 -16.40 5.20
N ASP A 97 2.36 -16.70 4.26
CA ASP A 97 2.46 -15.96 3.00
C ASP A 97 1.16 -16.07 2.17
N GLU A 98 0.50 -17.22 2.23
CA GLU A 98 -0.81 -17.42 1.59
C GLU A 98 -1.91 -16.59 2.27
N LEU A 99 -1.87 -16.46 3.59
CA LEU A 99 -2.78 -15.58 4.32
C LEU A 99 -2.61 -14.11 3.87
N LEU A 100 -1.37 -13.63 3.72
CA LEU A 100 -1.10 -12.29 3.20
C LEU A 100 -1.66 -12.11 1.79
N ASP A 101 -1.48 -13.12 0.94
CA ASP A 101 -2.04 -13.16 -0.41
C ASP A 101 -3.57 -13.07 -0.42
N ILE A 102 -4.25 -13.79 0.49
CA ILE A 102 -5.71 -13.72 0.65
C ILE A 102 -6.13 -12.31 1.02
N VAL A 103 -5.43 -11.66 1.97
CA VAL A 103 -5.71 -10.29 2.39
C VAL A 103 -5.62 -9.33 1.20
N VAL A 104 -4.55 -9.42 0.40
CA VAL A 104 -4.34 -8.56 -0.77
C VAL A 104 -5.37 -8.83 -1.86
N LYS A 105 -5.65 -10.11 -2.20
CA LYS A 105 -6.63 -10.49 -3.24
C LYS A 105 -8.06 -10.08 -2.89
N ASN A 106 -8.35 -9.92 -1.61
CA ASN A 106 -9.64 -9.43 -1.13
C ASN A 106 -9.65 -7.90 -0.93
N ASN A 107 -8.74 -7.16 -1.56
CA ASN A 107 -8.66 -5.70 -1.51
C ASN A 107 -8.59 -5.15 -0.07
N LEU A 108 -7.83 -5.81 0.81
CA LEU A 108 -7.67 -5.39 2.21
C LEU A 108 -9.02 -5.32 2.97
N CYS A 109 -10.01 -6.09 2.53
CA CYS A 109 -11.33 -6.10 3.13
C CYS A 109 -11.41 -7.18 4.21
N VAL A 110 -11.53 -6.78 5.48
CA VAL A 110 -11.63 -7.71 6.62
C VAL A 110 -12.73 -8.74 6.40
N LYS A 111 -13.95 -8.30 6.06
CA LYS A 111 -15.10 -9.19 5.85
C LYS A 111 -14.86 -10.22 4.75
N LYS A 112 -14.39 -9.79 3.57
CA LYS A 112 -14.12 -10.68 2.41
C LYS A 112 -12.99 -11.65 2.74
N THR A 113 -11.93 -11.17 3.38
CA THR A 113 -10.82 -12.01 3.86
C THR A 113 -11.31 -13.09 4.83
N CYS A 114 -12.09 -12.71 5.85
CA CYS A 114 -12.64 -13.68 6.81
C CYS A 114 -13.57 -14.70 6.14
N LEU A 115 -14.42 -14.27 5.19
CA LEU A 115 -15.27 -15.18 4.41
C LEU A 115 -14.45 -16.17 3.58
N GLU A 116 -13.37 -15.73 2.96
CA GLU A 116 -12.49 -16.59 2.17
C GLU A 116 -11.78 -17.62 3.06
N ILE A 117 -11.24 -17.19 4.21
CA ILE A 117 -10.64 -18.09 5.21
C ILE A 117 -11.68 -19.12 5.68
N TYR A 118 -12.88 -18.68 6.05
CA TYR A 118 -13.97 -19.57 6.48
C TYR A 118 -14.26 -20.66 5.44
N LYS A 119 -14.32 -20.29 4.16
CA LYS A 119 -14.55 -21.23 3.04
C LYS A 119 -13.39 -22.19 2.86
N ARG A 120 -12.14 -21.70 2.86
CA ARG A 120 -10.94 -22.52 2.67
C ARG A 120 -10.73 -23.55 3.75
N LEU A 121 -11.05 -23.20 4.99
CA LEU A 121 -10.99 -24.10 6.13
C LEU A 121 -12.15 -25.11 6.14
N GLY A 122 -13.12 -25.01 5.21
CA GLY A 122 -14.26 -25.91 5.13
C GLY A 122 -15.14 -25.87 6.38
N LEU A 123 -15.19 -24.71 7.06
CA LEU A 123 -15.93 -24.57 8.32
C LEU A 123 -17.44 -24.64 8.02
N ASN A 124 -18.16 -25.34 8.90
CA ASN A 124 -19.64 -25.40 8.90
C ASN A 124 -20.22 -24.76 10.17
N ASP A 125 -19.46 -23.89 10.83
CA ASP A 125 -19.89 -23.19 12.05
C ASP A 125 -20.72 -21.95 11.71
N LYS A 126 -22.04 -22.08 11.86
CA LYS A 126 -23.00 -21.00 11.60
C LYS A 126 -22.79 -19.77 12.47
N ASN A 127 -22.23 -19.92 13.68
CA ASN A 127 -21.98 -18.77 14.56
C ASN A 127 -20.83 -17.92 14.02
N ILE A 128 -19.76 -18.56 13.52
CA ILE A 128 -18.67 -17.84 12.88
C ILE A 128 -19.17 -17.13 11.63
N LEU A 129 -19.90 -17.83 10.77
CA LEU A 129 -20.44 -17.22 9.56
C LEU A 129 -21.29 -15.98 9.89
N LYS A 130 -22.17 -16.07 10.90
CA LYS A 130 -22.97 -14.94 11.37
C LYS A 130 -22.13 -13.79 11.90
N ASN A 131 -21.06 -14.08 12.64
CA ASN A 131 -20.14 -13.06 13.15
C ASN A 131 -19.38 -12.37 12.01
N ILE A 132 -18.98 -13.11 10.97
CA ILE A 132 -18.36 -12.54 9.77
C ILE A 132 -19.37 -11.66 9.00
N GLU A 133 -20.60 -12.12 8.85
CA GLU A 133 -21.66 -11.35 8.17
C GLU A 133 -22.00 -10.04 8.88
N ALA A 134 -21.80 -9.98 10.20
CA ALA A 134 -21.99 -8.79 11.02
C ALA A 134 -20.82 -7.79 10.97
N LEU A 135 -19.68 -8.16 10.36
CA LEU A 135 -18.59 -7.22 10.12
C LEU A 135 -19.03 -6.14 9.13
N GLU A 136 -18.48 -4.94 9.31
CA GLU A 136 -18.72 -3.81 8.41
C GLU A 136 -18.44 -4.22 6.96
N GLU A 137 -19.35 -3.83 6.06
CA GLU A 137 -19.09 -3.95 4.64
C GLU A 137 -17.90 -3.08 4.29
N CYS A 138 -17.04 -3.61 3.45
CA CYS A 138 -15.93 -2.83 2.93
C CYS A 138 -16.51 -1.82 1.97
N GLU A 139 -16.11 -0.54 2.13
CA GLU A 139 -16.44 0.47 1.15
C GLU A 139 -16.02 -0.04 -0.23
N GLU A 140 -16.97 -0.10 -1.17
CA GLU A 140 -16.60 -0.34 -2.56
C GLU A 140 -15.77 0.86 -2.97
N ASP A 141 -14.46 0.67 -3.13
CA ASP A 141 -13.59 1.67 -3.74
C ASP A 141 -14.14 1.98 -5.14
N HIS A 142 -15.01 2.98 -5.21
CA HIS A 142 -15.21 3.72 -6.44
C HIS A 142 -13.90 4.47 -6.70
N GLU A 143 -13.14 3.87 -7.63
CA GLU A 143 -11.95 4.38 -8.31
C GLU A 143 -10.59 4.11 -7.65
N GLU A 144 -9.70 3.53 -8.46
CA GLU A 144 -8.25 3.72 -8.34
C GLU A 144 -7.98 5.17 -7.93
N PRO A 145 -7.16 5.43 -6.88
CA PRO A 145 -6.99 6.76 -6.33
C PRO A 145 -6.75 7.75 -7.46
N THR A 146 -7.71 8.65 -7.68
CA THR A 146 -7.70 9.61 -8.81
C THR A 146 -6.37 10.38 -8.84
N TYR A 147 -5.72 10.50 -7.68
CA TYR A 147 -4.37 10.99 -7.49
C TYR A 147 -3.29 10.22 -8.27
N ILE A 148 -3.26 8.87 -8.19
CA ILE A 148 -2.29 8.03 -8.91
C ILE A 148 -2.52 8.12 -10.41
N LYS A 149 -3.78 8.12 -10.88
CA LYS A 149 -4.11 8.36 -12.29
C LYS A 149 -3.65 9.74 -12.77
N ASN A 150 -3.84 10.77 -11.95
CA ASN A 150 -3.39 12.13 -12.27
C ASN A 150 -1.85 12.24 -12.29
N ILE A 151 -1.15 11.50 -11.43
CA ILE A 151 0.31 11.40 -11.44
C ILE A 151 0.79 10.69 -12.71
N ILE A 152 0.26 9.50 -13.01
CA ILE A 152 0.62 8.73 -14.22
C ILE A 152 0.35 9.55 -15.48
N ARG A 153 -0.78 10.27 -15.54
CA ARG A 153 -1.12 11.16 -16.65
C ARG A 153 -0.13 12.33 -16.78
N ARG A 154 0.29 12.96 -15.67
CA ARG A 154 1.32 14.01 -15.70
C ARG A 154 2.66 13.45 -16.19
N ILE A 155 3.08 12.28 -15.71
CA ILE A 155 4.34 11.63 -16.11
C ILE A 155 4.32 11.31 -17.61
N ASN A 156 3.22 10.78 -18.14
CA ASN A 156 3.09 10.47 -19.57
C ASN A 156 3.10 11.75 -20.44
N ASN A 157 2.46 12.82 -19.99
CA ASN A 157 2.47 14.12 -20.69
C ASN A 157 3.85 14.81 -20.66
N LEU A 158 4.67 14.56 -19.63
CA LEU A 158 6.04 15.08 -19.57
C LEU A 158 6.95 14.29 -20.52
N LYS A 159 6.82 12.96 -20.56
CA LYS A 159 7.56 12.11 -21.50
C LYS A 159 7.26 12.44 -22.96
N SER A 160 6.01 12.76 -23.32
CA SER A 160 5.68 13.13 -24.71
C SER A 160 6.36 14.43 -25.14
N LYS A 161 6.42 15.43 -24.26
CA LYS A 161 7.07 16.73 -24.55
C LYS A 161 8.58 16.61 -24.75
N ILE A 162 9.24 15.75 -23.98
CA ILE A 162 10.68 15.49 -24.12
C ILE A 162 10.98 14.76 -25.46
N CYS A 163 10.08 13.89 -25.93
CA CYS A 163 10.21 13.23 -27.23
C CYS A 163 9.96 14.20 -28.42
N ASP A 164 9.14 15.23 -28.25
CA ASP A 164 8.84 16.21 -29.30
C ASP A 164 9.96 17.25 -29.47
N GLU A 165 10.70 17.58 -28.40
CA GLU A 165 11.84 18.50 -28.47
C GLU A 165 13.09 17.87 -29.12
N GLY A 166 13.29 16.55 -28.95
CA GLY A 166 14.40 15.82 -29.60
C GLY A 166 14.28 15.61 -31.11
N ASN A 167 13.09 15.86 -31.70
CA ASN A 167 12.86 15.74 -33.15
C ASN A 167 12.97 17.08 -33.90
N ASN A 168 12.97 18.22 -33.19
CA ASN A 168 13.10 19.53 -33.83
C ASN A 168 14.56 20.01 -34.01
N GLU A 169 15.53 19.37 -33.35
CA GLU A 169 16.96 19.70 -33.51
C GLU A 169 17.65 18.98 -34.68
N LYS A 170 17.05 17.91 -35.24
CA LYS A 170 17.61 17.20 -36.41
C LYS A 170 17.18 17.72 -37.78
N GLY A 171 16.38 18.80 -37.83
CA GLY A 171 15.86 19.38 -39.08
C GLY A 171 16.55 20.66 -39.55
N ARG A 172 17.62 21.11 -38.89
CA ARG A 172 18.33 22.37 -39.20
C ARG A 172 19.79 22.19 -39.59
N GLU A 173 20.14 21.06 -40.20
CA GLU A 173 21.38 20.95 -40.97
C GLU A 173 21.10 20.09 -42.21
N SER A 174 20.64 20.71 -43.30
CA SER A 174 20.85 20.33 -44.72
C SER A 174 20.24 21.37 -45.64
#